data_AF-A0AAW9HXF4-F1
#
_entry.id   AF-A0AAW9HXF4-F1
#
_cell.length_a   1.000
_cell.length_b   1.000
_cell.length_c   1.000
_cell.angle_alpha   90.00
_cell.angle_beta   90.00
_cell.angle_gamma   90.00
#
_symmetry.space_group_name_H-M   'P 1'
#
loop_
_entity.id
_entity.type
_entity.pdbx_description
1 polymer ?
#
loop_
_entity_poly.entity_id
_entity_poly.type
_entity_poly.pdbx_seq_one_letter_code
_entity_poly.pdbx_strand_id
1 'polypeptide(L)'
;MNTKKTKCLAAALSLGVGFTIATTNAFGANKPAPNSTPVPSTNTKISLTREQLQAAIKDATNEVAQAKKNLDEKTALLNEAKKTYDKAVSTVEAKQAEVKDLQTQTAALLQQKEEAEKAVQVAEDDLKKAIENSGAADDLKKLQEDQKVAAKEAEEATAAEVLAQQKLEKAQQEKKQADEKVAEFGKEVVSATKKVDEAKTQLNLLEQKQKTLKETIELLEGNHPNIASELQESKSQLAEADKTKKDKEAFLTEKTNEYNKLVKEAVSARSAVETLTKKLEEKRARHKDLTEENQQNLVRKNELENKKKTFQANLKQKQQEVASFDEDIKRAQADYEAALAEDKKQSTAETQNKIKNAEKNKQLAENNKKTAEGEANNLKAEITTLEEKYSSLIQEILKKAVESRSLEVDIEELDKKLKTETTAAENRFKKADEAENAQKEAKRAADDAIRDYENKKHAADELEAVANKLEKAKQDEKGVAQEKQQFETLLAEAQNTLNLATSNKLQAEKNAKLKRQSA
;
A
#
# COMPACT_ATOMS: atom_id res chain seq x y z
N MET A 1 68.83 -2.77 -12.17
CA MET A 1 69.74 -1.63 -11.96
C MET A 1 69.00 -0.32 -12.30
N ASN A 2 68.87 0.54 -11.29
CA ASN A 2 68.73 1.99 -11.27
C ASN A 2 67.65 2.81 -12.04
N THR A 3 66.93 3.58 -11.20
CA THR A 3 66.53 5.01 -11.26
C THR A 3 65.17 5.51 -11.81
N LYS A 4 64.24 5.71 -10.86
CA LYS A 4 63.66 6.99 -10.33
C LYS A 4 62.70 7.87 -11.18
N LYS A 5 61.49 8.02 -10.61
CA LYS A 5 60.65 9.24 -10.34
C LYS A 5 60.03 9.96 -11.57
N THR A 6 58.82 10.55 -11.57
CA THR A 6 58.17 11.43 -10.58
C THR A 6 56.74 11.85 -11.04
N LYS A 7 55.93 12.41 -10.11
CA LYS A 7 54.81 13.39 -10.24
C LYS A 7 53.40 12.81 -10.47
N CYS A 8 52.33 13.25 -9.80
CA CYS A 8 52.05 14.39 -8.91
C CYS A 8 50.75 14.10 -8.13
N LEU A 9 50.58 14.66 -6.93
CA LEU A 9 49.27 15.19 -6.52
C LEU A 9 49.45 16.31 -5.48
N ALA A 10 48.94 17.49 -5.82
CA ALA A 10 48.77 18.63 -4.94
C ALA A 10 47.34 19.13 -5.09
N ALA A 11 46.77 19.55 -3.95
CA ALA A 11 45.67 20.48 -3.75
C ALA A 11 44.28 20.12 -4.31
N ALA A 12 43.28 20.04 -3.43
CA ALA A 12 42.51 21.22 -3.03
C ALA A 12 41.55 20.91 -1.85
N LEU A 13 41.29 21.96 -1.09
CA LEU A 13 40.54 22.03 0.16
C LEU A 13 39.02 22.27 -0.07
N SER A 14 38.24 21.74 0.87
CA SER A 14 37.11 22.40 1.55
C SER A 14 35.68 22.35 0.98
N LEU A 15 34.79 22.35 1.98
CA LEU A 15 33.37 22.73 2.04
C LEU A 15 32.36 21.60 1.84
N GLY A 16 31.72 21.26 2.97
CA GLY A 16 30.61 20.31 3.05
C GLY A 16 29.26 20.94 2.79
N VAL A 17 28.23 20.11 2.80
CA VAL A 17 26.82 20.49 2.98
C VAL A 17 26.10 19.30 3.61
N GLY A 18 25.22 19.58 4.59
CA GLY A 18 24.38 18.58 5.23
C GLY A 18 23.00 18.37 4.58
N PHE A 19 22.31 17.38 5.15
CA PHE A 19 20.85 17.18 5.24
C PHE A 19 19.97 16.76 4.03
N THR A 20 19.03 15.87 4.41
CA THR A 20 17.66 15.55 3.90
C THR A 20 17.39 14.52 2.78
N ILE A 21 16.86 13.37 3.22
CA ILE A 21 15.59 12.66 2.90
C ILE A 21 14.91 12.96 1.52
N ALA A 22 14.67 11.90 0.71
CA ALA A 22 13.34 11.46 0.22
C ALA A 22 13.42 10.34 -0.84
N THR A 23 12.41 9.47 -0.79
CA THR A 23 12.05 8.29 -1.61
C THR A 23 11.64 8.58 -3.06
N THR A 24 11.79 7.62 -4.00
CA THR A 24 10.68 6.84 -4.62
C THR A 24 11.15 5.79 -5.64
N ASN A 25 10.36 4.72 -5.73
CA ASN A 25 10.43 3.46 -6.49
C ASN A 25 10.68 3.51 -8.00
N ALA A 26 11.24 2.42 -8.54
CA ALA A 26 10.77 1.78 -9.79
C ALA A 26 11.17 0.28 -9.86
N PHE A 27 10.21 -0.53 -10.28
CA PHE A 27 10.18 -2.01 -10.34
C PHE A 27 10.22 -2.46 -11.82
N GLY A 28 10.73 -3.67 -12.11
CA GLY A 28 10.50 -4.43 -13.36
C GLY A 28 11.79 -4.89 -14.07
N ALA A 29 12.30 -6.12 -13.88
CA ALA A 29 11.83 -7.44 -14.35
C ALA A 29 12.26 -7.81 -15.79
N ASN A 30 13.19 -8.77 -15.96
CA ASN A 30 12.94 -10.07 -16.62
C ASN A 30 14.19 -10.98 -16.72
N LYS A 31 13.99 -12.24 -16.30
CA LYS A 31 14.77 -13.50 -16.48
C LYS A 31 14.32 -14.17 -17.82
N PRO A 32 14.62 -15.45 -18.22
CA PRO A 32 15.42 -16.58 -17.63
C PRO A 32 16.32 -17.40 -18.64
N ALA A 33 17.38 -18.14 -18.23
CA ALA A 33 17.55 -19.61 -17.95
C ALA A 33 17.80 -20.51 -19.21
N PRO A 34 18.29 -21.79 -19.16
CA PRO A 34 18.24 -22.83 -18.11
C PRO A 34 19.58 -23.62 -17.89
N ASN A 35 19.80 -24.63 -17.03
CA ASN A 35 18.95 -25.67 -16.45
C ASN A 35 19.61 -26.40 -15.25
N SER A 36 18.75 -26.96 -14.38
CA SER A 36 18.89 -28.20 -13.56
C SER A 36 19.51 -28.20 -12.14
N THR A 37 18.59 -28.15 -11.15
CA THR A 37 18.41 -28.88 -9.86
C THR A 37 19.25 -30.14 -9.52
N PRO A 38 19.22 -30.73 -8.29
CA PRO A 38 18.87 -30.22 -6.94
C PRO A 38 19.91 -30.59 -5.82
N VAL A 39 19.66 -30.12 -4.59
CA VAL A 39 20.43 -30.36 -3.34
C VAL A 39 20.31 -31.84 -2.87
N PRO A 40 21.30 -32.39 -2.12
CA PRO A 40 20.92 -32.81 -0.77
C PRO A 40 21.96 -32.51 0.32
N SER A 41 21.41 -32.19 1.49
CA SER A 41 22.02 -32.24 2.82
C SER A 41 23.10 -33.31 2.97
N THR A 42 24.28 -32.92 3.46
CA THR A 42 24.96 -33.71 4.49
C THR A 42 25.52 -32.79 5.55
N ASN A 43 25.07 -33.02 6.79
CA ASN A 43 25.91 -32.86 7.97
C ASN A 43 27.30 -33.43 7.67
N THR A 44 28.27 -32.58 7.38
CA THR A 44 29.68 -32.96 7.52
C THR A 44 30.14 -32.41 8.85
N LYS A 45 30.04 -33.23 9.90
CA LYS A 45 31.05 -33.19 10.95
C LYS A 45 32.37 -33.34 10.21
N ILE A 46 33.11 -32.24 10.01
CA ILE A 46 34.50 -32.31 9.59
C ILE A 46 35.26 -32.83 10.80
N SER A 47 35.13 -34.14 11.00
CA SER A 47 36.02 -34.91 11.86
C SER A 47 37.33 -34.91 11.10
N LEU A 48 38.20 -33.95 11.39
CA LEU A 48 39.56 -33.97 10.90
C LEU A 48 40.10 -35.38 11.18
N THR A 49 40.57 -36.09 10.15
CA THR A 49 41.17 -37.40 10.37
C THR A 49 42.35 -37.24 11.32
N ARG A 50 42.72 -38.30 12.05
CA ARG A 50 43.87 -38.27 12.97
C ARG A 50 45.10 -37.66 12.30
N GLU A 51 45.31 -37.94 11.02
CA GLU A 51 46.39 -37.38 10.20
C GLU A 51 46.23 -35.88 9.90
N GLN A 52 45.02 -35.37 9.67
CA GLN A 52 44.77 -33.92 9.47
C GLN A 52 44.92 -33.12 10.76
N LEU A 53 44.46 -33.67 11.89
CA LEU A 53 44.71 -33.09 13.22
C LEU A 53 46.20 -33.10 13.54
N GLN A 54 46.91 -34.16 13.21
CA GLN A 54 48.34 -34.28 13.44
C GLN A 54 49.16 -33.36 12.52
N ALA A 55 48.70 -33.12 11.28
CA ALA A 55 49.26 -32.13 10.38
C ALA A 55 49.00 -30.69 10.87
N ALA A 56 47.78 -30.37 11.28
CA ALA A 56 47.45 -29.05 11.82
C ALA A 56 48.20 -28.75 13.14
N ILE A 57 48.37 -29.77 14.00
CA ILE A 57 49.21 -29.66 15.21
C ILE A 57 50.68 -29.47 14.81
N LYS A 58 51.18 -30.18 13.80
CA LYS A 58 52.56 -30.02 13.31
C LYS A 58 52.80 -28.65 12.68
N ASP A 59 51.84 -28.12 11.95
CA ASP A 59 51.90 -26.77 11.37
C ASP A 59 51.81 -25.70 12.45
N ALA A 60 50.87 -25.80 13.40
CA ALA A 60 50.82 -24.90 14.55
C ALA A 60 52.09 -24.99 15.42
N THR A 61 52.67 -26.19 15.57
CA THR A 61 53.94 -26.39 16.29
C THR A 61 55.11 -25.78 15.53
N ASN A 62 55.14 -25.89 14.20
CA ASN A 62 56.15 -25.24 13.35
C ASN A 62 55.97 -23.72 13.35
N GLU A 63 54.75 -23.18 13.34
CA GLU A 63 54.47 -21.76 13.46
C GLU A 63 54.86 -21.23 14.85
N VAL A 64 54.59 -21.98 15.92
CA VAL A 64 55.07 -21.66 17.28
C VAL A 64 56.58 -21.75 17.37
N ALA A 65 57.22 -22.74 16.73
CA ALA A 65 58.67 -22.86 16.66
C ALA A 65 59.30 -21.71 15.85
N GLN A 66 58.65 -21.27 14.76
CA GLN A 66 59.08 -20.14 13.94
C GLN A 66 58.87 -18.81 14.70
N ALA A 67 57.74 -18.64 15.39
CA ALA A 67 57.47 -17.49 16.23
C ALA A 67 58.44 -17.42 17.42
N LYS A 68 58.79 -18.57 18.02
CA LYS A 68 59.79 -18.67 19.07
C LYS A 68 61.20 -18.42 18.55
N LYS A 69 61.56 -18.95 17.36
CA LYS A 69 62.83 -18.62 16.70
C LYS A 69 62.92 -17.13 16.36
N ASN A 70 61.83 -16.51 15.89
CA ASN A 70 61.76 -15.07 15.64
C ASN A 70 61.84 -14.26 16.95
N LEU A 71 61.25 -14.76 18.04
CA LEU A 71 61.35 -14.16 19.38
C LEU A 71 62.79 -14.28 19.91
N ASP A 72 63.44 -15.43 19.74
CA ASP A 72 64.81 -15.70 20.16
C ASP A 72 65.81 -14.90 19.31
N GLU A 73 65.59 -14.77 18.00
CA GLU A 73 66.37 -13.89 17.10
C GLU A 73 66.16 -12.42 17.46
N LYS A 74 64.93 -11.98 17.76
CA LYS A 74 64.69 -10.61 18.25
C LYS A 74 65.28 -10.37 19.63
N THR A 75 65.31 -11.38 20.50
CA THR A 75 65.93 -11.32 21.83
C THR A 75 67.45 -11.32 21.71
N ALA A 76 68.02 -12.06 20.76
CA ALA A 76 69.43 -12.03 20.42
C ALA A 76 69.82 -10.68 19.82
N LEU A 77 69.04 -10.13 18.89
CA LEU A 77 69.22 -8.79 18.34
C LEU A 77 69.07 -7.70 19.43
N LEU A 78 68.15 -7.87 20.38
CA LEU A 78 68.02 -6.98 21.54
C LEU A 78 69.23 -7.10 22.48
N ASN A 79 69.74 -8.30 22.73
CA ASN A 79 70.92 -8.52 23.56
C ASN A 79 72.22 -8.06 22.88
N GLU A 80 72.30 -8.16 21.56
CA GLU A 80 73.40 -7.68 20.74
C GLU A 80 73.34 -6.16 20.59
N ALA A 81 72.14 -5.59 20.41
CA ALA A 81 71.91 -4.15 20.52
C ALA A 81 72.22 -3.65 21.92
N LYS A 82 71.90 -4.42 22.98
CA LYS A 82 72.25 -4.10 24.37
C LYS A 82 73.75 -4.19 24.62
N LYS A 83 74.46 -5.19 24.09
CA LYS A 83 75.94 -5.25 24.11
C LYS A 83 76.57 -4.10 23.34
N THR A 84 76.04 -3.76 22.18
CA THR A 84 76.50 -2.63 21.37
C THR A 84 76.22 -1.31 22.07
N TYR A 85 75.08 -1.21 22.76
CA TYR A 85 74.69 -0.10 23.61
C TYR A 85 75.59 0.01 24.85
N ASP A 86 75.84 -1.07 25.57
CA ASP A 86 76.73 -1.08 26.75
C ASP A 86 78.18 -0.76 26.32
N LYS A 87 78.62 -1.23 25.15
CA LYS A 87 79.90 -0.85 24.56
C LYS A 87 79.94 0.62 24.14
N ALA A 88 78.84 1.16 23.60
CA ALA A 88 78.72 2.58 23.28
C ALA A 88 78.65 3.44 24.54
N VAL A 89 77.98 2.98 25.61
CA VAL A 89 77.98 3.61 26.95
C VAL A 89 79.40 3.64 27.50
N SER A 90 80.14 2.53 27.49
CA SER A 90 81.53 2.52 27.94
C SER A 90 82.46 3.36 27.05
N THR A 91 82.18 3.46 25.74
CA THR A 91 82.94 4.34 24.83
C THR A 91 82.62 5.82 25.09
N VAL A 92 81.38 6.13 25.47
CA VAL A 92 80.94 7.47 25.84
C VAL A 92 81.44 7.84 27.23
N GLU A 93 81.48 6.91 28.20
CA GLU A 93 82.12 7.09 29.51
C GLU A 93 83.63 7.29 29.38
N ALA A 94 84.30 6.59 28.45
CA ALA A 94 85.70 6.83 28.11
C ALA A 94 85.91 8.20 27.44
N LYS A 95 85.01 8.60 26.53
CA LYS A 95 85.00 9.95 25.94
C LYS A 95 84.63 11.02 26.97
N GLN A 96 83.90 10.68 28.04
CA GLN A 96 83.55 11.57 29.14
C GLN A 96 84.74 11.79 30.07
N ALA A 97 85.52 10.74 30.36
CA ALA A 97 86.83 10.88 30.98
C ALA A 97 87.71 11.77 30.10
N GLU A 98 87.78 11.51 28.80
CA GLU A 98 88.56 12.31 27.84
C GLU A 98 88.07 13.76 27.74
N VAL A 99 86.76 14.06 27.80
CA VAL A 99 86.24 15.44 27.75
C VAL A 99 86.44 16.19 29.06
N LYS A 100 86.27 15.53 30.21
CA LYS A 100 86.57 16.14 31.52
C LYS A 100 88.07 16.38 31.67
N ASP A 101 88.87 15.43 31.19
CA ASP A 101 90.32 15.56 31.11
C ASP A 101 90.69 16.68 30.12
N LEU A 102 90.05 16.75 28.94
CA LEU A 102 90.22 17.84 27.98
C LEU A 102 89.73 19.20 28.50
N GLN A 103 88.66 19.29 29.30
CA GLN A 103 88.21 20.54 29.92
C GLN A 103 89.22 21.00 30.98
N THR A 104 89.71 20.07 31.79
CA THR A 104 90.76 20.32 32.78
C THR A 104 92.06 20.70 32.08
N GLN A 105 92.40 20.02 30.98
CA GLN A 105 93.58 20.24 30.16
C GLN A 105 93.46 21.52 29.33
N THR A 106 92.27 21.93 28.89
CA THR A 106 92.05 23.21 28.21
C THR A 106 92.15 24.36 29.22
N ALA A 107 91.60 24.21 30.43
CA ALA A 107 91.79 25.18 31.50
C ALA A 107 93.27 25.28 31.92
N ALA A 108 93.96 24.14 32.03
CA ALA A 108 95.40 24.07 32.31
C ALA A 108 96.25 24.60 31.16
N LEU A 109 95.87 24.37 29.90
CA LEU A 109 96.53 24.91 28.70
C LEU A 109 96.29 26.41 28.54
N LEU A 110 95.12 26.92 28.94
CA LEU A 110 94.88 28.36 29.05
C LEU A 110 95.80 28.98 30.10
N GLN A 111 95.96 28.32 31.24
CA GLN A 111 96.88 28.75 32.30
C GLN A 111 98.35 28.63 31.87
N GLN A 112 98.73 27.54 31.20
CA GLN A 112 100.05 27.32 30.63
C GLN A 112 100.35 28.28 29.48
N LYS A 113 99.38 28.64 28.66
CA LYS A 113 99.53 29.67 27.63
C LYS A 113 99.77 31.02 28.30
N GLU A 114 99.01 31.34 29.34
CA GLU A 114 99.21 32.57 30.10
C GLU A 114 100.58 32.60 30.80
N GLU A 115 101.07 31.45 31.28
CA GLU A 115 102.40 31.28 31.87
C GLU A 115 103.52 31.25 30.81
N ALA A 116 103.29 30.64 29.64
CA ALA A 116 104.23 30.58 28.53
C ALA A 116 104.36 31.93 27.83
N GLU A 117 103.26 32.68 27.66
CA GLU A 117 103.31 34.08 27.22
C GLU A 117 104.08 34.94 28.23
N LYS A 118 103.87 34.72 29.55
CA LYS A 118 104.68 35.36 30.60
C LYS A 118 106.16 34.93 30.53
N ALA A 119 106.45 33.66 30.27
CA ALA A 119 107.81 33.13 30.17
C ALA A 119 108.53 33.62 28.91
N VAL A 120 107.83 33.73 27.77
CA VAL A 120 108.31 34.40 26.56
C VAL A 120 108.62 35.86 26.88
N GLN A 121 107.73 36.55 27.58
CA GLN A 121 107.92 37.95 27.97
C GLN A 121 109.13 38.12 28.91
N VAL A 122 109.31 37.22 29.88
CA VAL A 122 110.46 37.20 30.80
C VAL A 122 111.75 36.86 30.05
N ALA A 123 111.75 35.87 29.17
CA ALA A 123 112.91 35.50 28.36
C ALA A 123 113.29 36.62 27.39
N GLU A 124 112.31 37.33 26.82
CA GLU A 124 112.53 38.54 26.03
C GLU A 124 113.18 39.66 26.87
N ASP A 125 112.66 39.90 28.06
CA ASP A 125 113.17 40.95 28.96
C ASP A 125 114.59 40.61 29.48
N ASP A 126 114.88 39.34 29.77
CA ASP A 126 116.19 38.88 30.22
C ASP A 126 117.21 38.87 29.07
N LEU A 127 116.82 38.45 27.87
CA LEU A 127 117.64 38.60 26.66
C LEU A 127 117.95 40.07 26.41
N LYS A 128 116.95 40.94 26.50
CA LYS A 128 117.12 42.40 26.30
C LYS A 128 118.07 43.01 27.33
N LYS A 129 117.94 42.66 28.61
CA LYS A 129 118.87 43.08 29.68
C LYS A 129 120.29 42.54 29.48
N ALA A 130 120.45 41.31 29.00
CA ALA A 130 121.76 40.72 28.74
C ALA A 130 122.47 41.39 27.55
N ILE A 131 121.71 41.77 26.50
CA ILE A 131 122.21 42.57 25.38
C ILE A 131 122.68 43.94 25.87
N GLU A 132 121.92 44.61 26.75
CA GLU A 132 122.25 45.95 27.27
C GLU A 132 123.48 45.95 28.21
N ASN A 133 123.72 44.87 28.96
CA ASN A 133 124.81 44.78 29.94
C ASN A 133 126.14 44.21 29.40
N SER A 134 126.29 44.07 28.07
CA SER A 134 127.49 43.49 27.45
C SER A 134 127.81 42.08 27.97
N GLY A 135 126.79 41.23 28.15
CA GLY A 135 126.94 39.85 28.62
C GLY A 135 127.80 38.98 27.69
N ALA A 136 128.39 37.92 28.24
CA ALA A 136 129.22 36.98 27.48
C ALA A 136 128.41 36.33 26.33
N ALA A 137 129.05 36.13 25.17
CA ALA A 137 128.39 35.64 23.95
C ALA A 137 127.70 34.27 24.14
N ASP A 138 128.21 33.42 25.03
CA ASP A 138 127.62 32.12 25.34
C ASP A 138 126.30 32.26 26.14
N ASP A 139 126.17 33.27 27.00
CA ASP A 139 124.93 33.52 27.77
C ASP A 139 123.81 34.09 26.89
N LEU A 140 124.16 34.97 25.94
CA LEU A 140 123.21 35.50 24.95
C LEU A 140 122.65 34.41 24.04
N LYS A 141 123.49 33.47 23.61
CA LYS A 141 123.06 32.36 22.76
C LYS A 141 122.13 31.40 23.50
N LYS A 142 122.35 31.21 24.80
CA LYS A 142 121.50 30.38 25.66
C LYS A 142 120.11 31.01 25.86
N LEU A 143 120.07 32.31 26.19
CA LEU A 143 118.80 33.04 26.35
C LEU A 143 118.00 33.14 25.04
N GLN A 144 118.67 33.22 23.88
CA GLN A 144 118.01 33.26 22.58
C GLN A 144 117.38 31.91 22.20
N GLU A 145 118.02 30.81 22.60
CA GLU A 145 117.45 29.47 22.47
C GLU A 145 116.28 29.28 23.45
N ASP A 146 116.38 29.80 24.68
CA ASP A 146 115.30 29.78 25.67
C ASP A 146 114.06 30.57 25.19
N GLN A 147 114.22 31.76 24.59
CA GLN A 147 113.12 32.52 23.98
C GLN A 147 112.46 31.74 22.83
N LYS A 148 113.26 31.08 21.99
CA LYS A 148 112.76 30.30 20.85
C LYS A 148 111.99 29.06 21.30
N VAL A 149 112.42 28.42 22.38
CA VAL A 149 111.69 27.31 23.02
C VAL A 149 110.37 27.82 23.59
N ALA A 150 110.38 28.92 24.34
CA ALA A 150 109.16 29.50 24.93
C ALA A 150 108.14 29.94 23.85
N ALA A 151 108.59 30.54 22.75
CA ALA A 151 107.70 30.96 21.65
C ALA A 151 107.05 29.76 20.94
N LYS A 152 107.79 28.66 20.80
CA LYS A 152 107.28 27.43 20.21
C LYS A 152 106.26 26.73 21.12
N GLU A 153 106.49 26.76 22.44
CA GLU A 153 105.53 26.26 23.44
C GLU A 153 104.22 27.08 23.43
N ALA A 154 104.29 28.40 23.26
CA ALA A 154 103.12 29.25 23.13
C ALA A 154 102.32 29.02 21.83
N GLU A 155 103.01 28.76 20.71
CA GLU A 155 102.37 28.40 19.43
C GLU A 155 101.66 27.03 19.52
N GLU A 156 102.30 26.03 20.14
CA GLU A 156 101.71 24.71 20.39
C GLU A 156 100.50 24.79 21.35
N ALA A 157 100.56 25.64 22.39
CA ALA A 157 99.44 25.87 23.30
C ALA A 157 98.24 26.55 22.61
N THR A 158 98.50 27.49 21.70
CA THR A 158 97.44 28.19 20.94
C THR A 158 96.76 27.26 19.93
N ALA A 159 97.53 26.40 19.25
CA ALA A 159 96.96 25.37 18.37
C ALA A 159 96.10 24.35 19.12
N ALA A 160 96.50 23.99 20.34
CA ALA A 160 95.73 23.11 21.22
C ALA A 160 94.42 23.76 21.70
N GLU A 161 94.42 25.07 21.99
CA GLU A 161 93.21 25.84 22.37
C GLU A 161 92.16 25.85 21.25
N VAL A 162 92.57 26.15 20.01
CA VAL A 162 91.66 26.21 18.86
C VAL A 162 91.00 24.84 18.60
N LEU A 163 91.77 23.76 18.71
CA LEU A 163 91.23 22.40 18.61
C LEU A 163 90.25 22.08 19.75
N ALA A 164 90.49 22.59 20.96
CA ALA A 164 89.59 22.42 22.10
C ALA A 164 88.27 23.20 21.92
N GLN A 165 88.32 24.44 21.43
CA GLN A 165 87.13 25.25 21.12
C GLN A 165 86.27 24.62 20.01
N GLN A 166 86.88 24.12 18.94
CA GLN A 166 86.15 23.39 17.89
C GLN A 166 85.44 22.14 18.43
N LYS A 167 86.09 21.41 19.36
CA LYS A 167 85.46 20.25 20.02
C LYS A 167 84.28 20.68 20.92
N LEU A 168 84.37 21.82 21.59
CA LEU A 168 83.30 22.36 22.45
C LEU A 168 82.08 22.80 21.63
N GLU A 169 82.26 23.52 20.53
CA GLU A 169 81.16 23.97 19.66
C GLU A 169 80.41 22.78 19.05
N LYS A 170 81.15 21.75 18.61
CA LYS A 170 80.56 20.48 18.16
C LYS A 170 79.73 19.80 19.25
N ALA A 171 80.21 19.78 20.49
CA ALA A 171 79.47 19.21 21.62
C ALA A 171 78.18 20.00 21.93
N GLN A 172 78.19 21.33 21.84
CA GLN A 172 77.01 22.18 22.03
C GLN A 172 75.97 21.99 20.91
N GLN A 173 76.40 21.86 19.65
CA GLN A 173 75.51 21.58 18.53
C GLN A 173 74.85 20.20 18.68
N GLU A 174 75.62 19.20 19.08
CA GLU A 174 75.12 17.85 19.36
C GLU A 174 74.14 17.79 20.54
N LYS A 175 74.27 18.70 21.52
CA LYS A 175 73.30 18.88 22.61
C LYS A 175 71.99 19.45 22.10
N LYS A 176 72.03 20.53 21.31
CA LYS A 176 70.82 21.15 20.73
C LYS A 176 70.03 20.16 19.88
N GLN A 177 70.71 19.37 19.05
CA GLN A 177 70.08 18.32 18.25
C GLN A 177 69.46 17.21 19.12
N ALA A 178 70.06 16.88 20.26
CA ALA A 178 69.49 15.91 21.19
C ALA A 178 68.23 16.46 21.89
N ASP A 179 68.25 17.73 22.31
CA ASP A 179 67.09 18.39 22.92
C ASP A 179 65.92 18.54 21.92
N GLU A 180 66.20 18.86 20.64
CA GLU A 180 65.21 18.90 19.57
C GLU A 180 64.56 17.54 19.32
N LYS A 181 65.35 16.45 19.30
CA LYS A 181 64.82 15.07 19.19
C LYS A 181 63.95 14.67 20.37
N VAL A 182 64.30 15.08 21.59
CA VAL A 182 63.46 14.85 22.78
C VAL A 182 62.11 15.57 22.64
N ALA A 183 62.12 16.81 22.15
CA ALA A 183 60.90 17.58 21.93
C ALA A 183 60.00 16.97 20.83
N GLU A 184 60.60 16.46 19.74
CA GLU A 184 59.89 15.76 18.67
C GLU A 184 59.22 14.47 19.17
N PHE A 185 59.96 13.59 19.86
CA PHE A 185 59.39 12.41 20.50
C PHE A 185 58.33 12.77 21.56
N GLY A 186 58.48 13.91 22.24
CA GLY A 186 57.45 14.46 23.14
C GLY A 186 56.13 14.72 22.43
N LYS A 187 56.15 15.29 21.21
CA LYS A 187 54.95 15.50 20.39
C LYS A 187 54.35 14.17 19.90
N GLU A 188 55.20 13.21 19.54
CA GLU A 188 54.74 11.87 19.14
C GLU A 188 54.01 11.14 20.28
N VAL A 189 54.52 11.22 21.52
CA VAL A 189 53.83 10.67 22.70
C VAL A 189 52.47 11.31 22.89
N VAL A 190 52.37 12.66 22.84
CA VAL A 190 51.08 13.36 22.99
C VAL A 190 50.09 12.93 21.91
N SER A 191 50.54 12.83 20.65
CA SER A 191 49.68 12.36 19.56
C SER A 191 49.25 10.91 19.72
N ALA A 192 50.14 10.03 20.21
CA ALA A 192 49.83 8.63 20.46
C ALA A 192 48.86 8.45 21.64
N THR A 193 49.02 9.22 22.71
CA THR A 193 48.09 9.26 23.86
C THR A 193 46.69 9.65 23.40
N LYS A 194 46.56 10.70 22.57
CA LYS A 194 45.27 11.13 22.04
C LYS A 194 44.57 10.03 21.24
N LYS A 195 45.30 9.29 20.40
CA LYS A 195 44.76 8.14 19.64
C LYS A 195 44.26 7.01 20.54
N VAL A 196 44.96 6.73 21.64
CA VAL A 196 44.53 5.74 22.63
C VAL A 196 43.22 6.19 23.32
N ASP A 197 43.12 7.46 23.72
CA ASP A 197 41.93 7.98 24.40
C ASP A 197 40.70 8.03 23.48
N GLU A 198 40.89 8.42 22.21
CA GLU A 198 39.85 8.36 21.18
C GLU A 198 39.37 6.92 20.96
N ALA A 199 40.29 5.96 20.84
CA ALA A 199 39.94 4.54 20.67
C ALA A 199 39.18 3.98 21.88
N LYS A 200 39.58 4.31 23.11
CA LYS A 200 38.84 3.94 24.34
C LYS A 200 37.44 4.53 24.37
N THR A 201 37.29 5.79 23.96
CA THR A 201 35.98 6.46 23.93
C THR A 201 35.03 5.77 22.94
N GLN A 202 35.51 5.46 21.74
CA GLN A 202 34.72 4.74 20.74
C GLN A 202 34.34 3.33 21.21
N LEU A 203 35.28 2.61 21.84
CA LEU A 203 35.04 1.28 22.38
C LEU A 203 33.95 1.29 23.46
N ASN A 204 34.00 2.26 24.39
CA ASN A 204 32.96 2.44 25.41
C ASN A 204 31.57 2.71 24.79
N LEU A 205 31.50 3.53 23.73
CA LEU A 205 30.25 3.81 23.03
C LEU A 205 29.68 2.54 22.35
N LEU A 206 30.56 1.77 21.69
CA LEU A 206 30.17 0.50 21.07
C LEU A 206 29.71 -0.53 22.10
N GLU A 207 30.35 -0.58 23.28
CA GLU A 207 29.92 -1.45 24.39
C GLU A 207 28.53 -1.10 24.91
N GLN A 208 28.25 0.19 25.13
CA GLN A 208 26.92 0.63 25.55
C GLN A 208 25.87 0.33 24.47
N LYS A 209 26.18 0.60 23.20
CA LYS A 209 25.29 0.29 22.07
C LYS A 209 25.01 -1.22 21.98
N GLN A 210 26.04 -2.06 22.13
CA GLN A 210 25.90 -3.51 22.14
C GLN A 210 25.01 -3.98 23.30
N LYS A 211 25.20 -3.41 24.50
CA LYS A 211 24.39 -3.71 25.68
C LYS A 211 22.90 -3.40 25.44
N THR A 212 22.59 -2.19 24.98
CA THR A 212 21.21 -1.79 24.68
C THR A 212 20.57 -2.66 23.60
N LEU A 213 21.33 -3.04 22.56
CA LEU A 213 20.84 -3.95 21.52
C LEU A 213 20.54 -5.35 22.08
N LYS A 214 21.40 -5.90 22.94
CA LYS A 214 21.15 -7.19 23.61
C LYS A 214 19.91 -7.14 24.50
N GLU A 215 19.76 -6.11 25.32
CA GLU A 215 18.55 -5.91 26.15
C GLU A 215 17.29 -5.81 25.28
N THR A 216 17.36 -5.13 24.12
CA THR A 216 16.25 -5.02 23.18
C THR A 216 15.91 -6.38 22.55
N ILE A 217 16.91 -7.16 22.15
CA ILE A 217 16.72 -8.52 21.60
C ILE A 217 16.08 -9.41 22.66
N GLU A 218 16.60 -9.42 23.89
CA GLU A 218 16.06 -10.21 25.01
C GLU A 218 14.61 -9.83 25.32
N LEU A 219 14.27 -8.54 25.32
CA LEU A 219 12.89 -8.09 25.52
C LEU A 219 11.96 -8.56 24.39
N LEU A 220 12.40 -8.44 23.13
CA LEU A 220 11.61 -8.87 21.97
C LEU A 220 11.44 -10.39 21.93
N GLU A 221 12.48 -11.17 22.21
CA GLU A 221 12.42 -12.63 22.31
C GLU A 221 11.64 -13.09 23.54
N GLY A 222 11.70 -12.36 24.66
CA GLY A 222 10.92 -12.65 25.85
C GLY A 222 9.42 -12.45 25.63
N ASN A 223 9.04 -11.39 24.92
CA ASN A 223 7.63 -11.11 24.58
C ASN A 223 7.10 -12.03 23.47
N HIS A 224 7.95 -12.42 22.52
CA HIS A 224 7.60 -13.28 21.39
C HIS A 224 8.64 -14.38 21.15
N PRO A 225 8.69 -15.41 22.01
CA PRO A 225 9.73 -16.43 21.97
C PRO A 225 9.71 -17.25 20.67
N ASN A 226 8.55 -17.35 20.02
CA ASN A 226 8.37 -18.11 18.79
C ASN A 226 7.85 -17.23 17.65
N ILE A 227 8.28 -15.96 17.57
CA ILE A 227 7.76 -14.97 16.60
C ILE A 227 7.72 -15.47 15.15
N ALA A 228 8.69 -16.28 14.72
CA ALA A 228 8.71 -16.84 13.37
C ALA A 228 7.56 -17.83 13.13
N SER A 229 7.31 -18.73 14.09
CA SER A 229 6.20 -19.69 14.03
C SER A 229 4.86 -18.99 14.17
N GLU A 230 4.74 -18.04 15.11
CA GLU A 230 3.53 -17.22 15.31
C GLU A 230 3.18 -16.43 14.04
N LEU A 231 4.16 -15.80 13.40
CA LEU A 231 3.96 -15.09 12.14
C LEU A 231 3.55 -16.04 11.02
N GLN A 232 4.15 -17.22 10.91
CA GLN A 232 3.79 -18.21 9.91
C GLN A 232 2.35 -18.70 10.10
N GLU A 233 1.96 -18.99 11.34
CA GLU A 233 0.60 -19.38 11.69
C GLU A 233 -0.39 -18.26 11.38
N SER A 234 -0.09 -17.03 11.80
CA SER A 234 -0.93 -15.85 11.54
C SER A 234 -1.11 -15.58 10.04
N LYS A 235 -0.04 -15.68 9.24
CA LYS A 235 -0.12 -15.58 7.76
C LYS A 235 -0.95 -16.71 7.14
N SER A 236 -0.89 -17.91 7.70
CA SER A 236 -1.71 -19.05 7.24
C SER A 236 -3.20 -18.83 7.56
N GLN A 237 -3.51 -18.38 8.78
CA GLN A 237 -4.87 -18.02 9.21
C GLN A 237 -5.43 -16.85 8.39
N LEU A 238 -4.61 -15.85 8.05
CA LEU A 238 -4.98 -14.75 7.18
C LEU A 238 -5.32 -15.23 5.76
N ALA A 239 -4.53 -16.15 5.19
CA ALA A 239 -4.82 -16.72 3.87
C ALA A 239 -6.13 -17.52 3.85
N GLU A 240 -6.41 -18.29 4.90
CA GLU A 240 -7.68 -19.00 5.05
C GLU A 240 -8.87 -18.03 5.21
N ALA A 241 -8.69 -16.95 5.96
CA ALA A 241 -9.70 -15.91 6.11
C ALA A 241 -9.96 -15.16 4.79
N ASP A 242 -8.93 -14.86 3.99
CA ASP A 242 -9.08 -14.26 2.66
C ASP A 242 -9.88 -15.17 1.72
N LYS A 243 -9.59 -16.48 1.74
CA LYS A 243 -10.37 -17.46 0.98
C LYS A 243 -11.82 -17.49 1.44
N THR A 244 -12.06 -17.57 2.75
CA THR A 244 -13.40 -17.58 3.34
C THR A 244 -14.18 -16.31 2.98
N LYS A 245 -13.54 -15.14 3.08
CA LYS A 245 -14.11 -13.86 2.66
C LYS A 245 -14.57 -13.90 1.21
N LYS A 246 -13.69 -14.31 0.29
CA LYS A 246 -14.01 -14.41 -1.15
C LYS A 246 -15.17 -15.36 -1.42
N ASP A 247 -15.18 -16.52 -0.77
CA ASP A 247 -16.23 -17.52 -0.92
C ASP A 247 -17.59 -16.97 -0.42
N LYS A 248 -17.61 -16.23 0.71
CA LYS A 248 -18.83 -15.62 1.24
C LYS A 248 -19.32 -14.43 0.42
N GLU A 249 -18.43 -13.59 -0.10
CA GLU A 249 -18.78 -12.49 -1.02
C GLU A 249 -19.37 -13.03 -2.34
N ALA A 250 -18.80 -14.12 -2.88
CA ALA A 250 -19.33 -14.80 -4.06
C ALA A 250 -20.71 -15.39 -3.80
N PHE A 251 -20.89 -16.07 -2.66
CA PHE A 251 -22.19 -16.63 -2.27
C PHE A 251 -23.26 -15.54 -2.06
N LEU A 252 -22.91 -14.40 -1.44
CA LEU A 252 -23.81 -13.25 -1.32
C LEU A 252 -24.23 -12.72 -2.71
N THR A 253 -23.29 -12.67 -3.66
CA THR A 253 -23.57 -12.24 -5.03
C THR A 253 -24.56 -13.19 -5.71
N GLU A 254 -24.36 -14.51 -5.56
CA GLU A 254 -25.27 -15.53 -6.07
C GLU A 254 -26.68 -15.34 -5.49
N LYS A 255 -26.82 -15.23 -4.16
CA LYS A 255 -28.12 -15.05 -3.50
C LYS A 255 -28.80 -13.73 -3.84
N THR A 256 -28.03 -12.66 -4.04
CA THR A 256 -28.56 -11.39 -4.52
C THR A 256 -29.15 -11.51 -5.92
N ASN A 257 -28.47 -12.22 -6.82
CA ASN A 257 -28.96 -12.46 -8.17
C ASN A 257 -30.21 -13.35 -8.20
N GLU A 258 -30.24 -14.39 -7.37
CA GLU A 258 -31.39 -15.27 -7.19
C GLU A 258 -32.62 -14.49 -6.69
N TYR A 259 -32.46 -13.69 -5.63
CA TYR A 259 -33.52 -12.82 -5.11
C TYR A 259 -34.04 -11.86 -6.19
N ASN A 260 -33.15 -11.14 -6.87
CA ASN A 260 -33.53 -10.18 -7.91
C ASN A 260 -34.31 -10.83 -9.06
N LYS A 261 -33.96 -12.07 -9.44
CA LYS A 261 -34.69 -12.83 -10.46
C LYS A 261 -36.10 -13.17 -9.97
N LEU A 262 -36.22 -13.71 -8.76
CA LEU A 262 -37.51 -14.12 -8.19
C LEU A 262 -38.46 -12.93 -7.98
N VAL A 263 -37.95 -11.78 -7.54
CA VAL A 263 -38.74 -10.55 -7.42
C VAL A 263 -39.30 -10.12 -8.78
N LYS A 264 -38.49 -10.13 -9.84
CA LYS A 264 -38.96 -9.79 -11.20
C LYS A 264 -40.05 -10.74 -11.68
N GLU A 265 -39.90 -12.03 -11.42
CA GLU A 265 -40.91 -13.05 -11.75
C GLU A 265 -42.21 -12.83 -10.95
N ALA A 266 -42.12 -12.51 -9.66
CA ALA A 266 -43.27 -12.24 -8.80
C ALA A 266 -44.03 -10.98 -9.23
N VAL A 267 -43.33 -9.88 -9.53
CA VAL A 267 -43.92 -8.62 -10.03
C VAL A 267 -44.60 -8.83 -11.39
N SER A 268 -43.98 -9.59 -12.28
CA SER A 268 -44.58 -9.93 -13.58
C SER A 268 -45.85 -10.76 -13.41
N ALA A 269 -45.84 -11.73 -12.49
CA ALA A 269 -47.02 -12.54 -12.18
C ALA A 269 -48.16 -11.69 -11.59
N ARG A 270 -47.86 -10.74 -10.69
CA ARG A 270 -48.85 -9.80 -10.16
C ARG A 270 -49.49 -8.96 -11.26
N SER A 271 -48.68 -8.43 -12.18
CA SER A 271 -49.18 -7.63 -13.30
C SER A 271 -50.11 -8.43 -14.21
N ALA A 272 -49.82 -9.72 -14.41
CA ALA A 272 -50.70 -10.62 -15.16
C ALA A 272 -52.03 -10.87 -14.44
N VAL A 273 -52.02 -11.04 -13.12
CA VAL A 273 -53.23 -11.15 -12.28
C VAL A 273 -54.07 -9.88 -12.37
N GLU A 274 -53.46 -8.70 -12.21
CA GLU A 274 -54.16 -7.41 -12.33
C GLU A 274 -54.83 -7.23 -13.71
N THR A 275 -54.14 -7.64 -14.79
CA THR A 275 -54.69 -7.62 -16.14
C THR A 275 -55.90 -8.55 -16.28
N LEU A 276 -55.83 -9.77 -15.72
CA LEU A 276 -56.94 -10.72 -15.74
C LEU A 276 -58.13 -10.22 -14.92
N THR A 277 -57.90 -9.65 -13.73
CA THR A 277 -58.94 -9.06 -12.89
C THR A 277 -59.69 -7.97 -13.64
N LYS A 278 -58.98 -7.04 -14.28
CA LYS A 278 -59.62 -5.96 -15.06
C LYS A 278 -60.46 -6.52 -16.22
N LYS A 279 -59.93 -7.49 -16.96
CA LYS A 279 -60.65 -8.12 -18.07
C LYS A 279 -61.92 -8.84 -17.60
N LEU A 280 -61.87 -9.48 -16.43
CA LEU A 280 -63.01 -10.15 -15.81
C LEU A 280 -64.08 -9.13 -15.37
N GLU A 281 -63.68 -8.01 -14.75
CA GLU A 281 -64.60 -6.93 -14.36
C GLU A 281 -65.31 -6.31 -15.57
N GLU A 282 -64.58 -6.00 -16.64
CA GLU A 282 -65.15 -5.49 -17.90
C GLU A 282 -66.19 -6.45 -18.49
N LYS A 283 -65.88 -7.76 -18.49
CA LYS A 283 -66.80 -8.80 -18.99
C LYS A 283 -68.04 -8.94 -18.12
N ARG A 284 -67.90 -8.90 -16.78
CA ARG A 284 -69.02 -8.93 -15.83
C ARG A 284 -69.94 -7.72 -15.98
N ALA A 285 -69.37 -6.53 -16.16
CA ALA A 285 -70.14 -5.31 -16.42
C ALA A 285 -70.95 -5.44 -17.71
N ARG A 286 -70.32 -5.83 -18.83
CA ARG A 286 -71.03 -6.03 -20.11
C ARG A 286 -72.12 -7.11 -20.03
N HIS A 287 -71.88 -8.20 -19.31
CA HIS A 287 -72.89 -9.24 -19.10
C HIS A 287 -74.11 -8.70 -18.35
N LYS A 288 -73.87 -7.90 -17.31
CA LYS A 288 -74.94 -7.25 -16.53
C LYS A 288 -75.75 -6.28 -17.40
N ASP A 289 -75.08 -5.42 -18.16
CA ASP A 289 -75.74 -4.46 -19.06
C ASP A 289 -76.62 -5.19 -20.09
N LEU A 290 -76.10 -6.25 -20.72
CA LEU A 290 -76.88 -7.07 -21.66
C LEU A 290 -78.09 -7.73 -21.01
N THR A 291 -77.96 -8.20 -19.77
CA THR A 291 -79.07 -8.81 -19.03
C THR A 291 -80.18 -7.78 -18.78
N GLU A 292 -79.81 -6.58 -18.33
CA GLU A 292 -80.75 -5.48 -18.07
C GLU A 292 -81.43 -5.00 -19.37
N GLU A 293 -80.66 -4.78 -20.44
CA GLU A 293 -81.19 -4.42 -21.75
C GLU A 293 -82.17 -5.48 -22.29
N ASN A 294 -81.84 -6.76 -22.13
CA ASN A 294 -82.70 -7.83 -22.64
C ASN A 294 -83.99 -7.94 -21.83
N GLN A 295 -83.93 -7.68 -20.52
CA GLN A 295 -85.11 -7.58 -19.67
C GLN A 295 -86.05 -6.43 -20.11
N GLN A 296 -85.49 -5.26 -20.43
CA GLN A 296 -86.27 -4.14 -20.99
C GLN A 296 -86.90 -4.50 -22.34
N ASN A 297 -86.15 -5.18 -23.21
CA ASN A 297 -86.66 -5.63 -24.50
C ASN A 297 -87.80 -6.65 -24.34
N LEU A 298 -87.75 -7.54 -23.36
CA LEU A 298 -88.85 -8.48 -23.05
C LEU A 298 -90.12 -7.74 -22.58
N VAL A 299 -89.99 -6.69 -21.78
CA VAL A 299 -91.13 -5.83 -21.41
C VAL A 299 -91.74 -5.18 -22.64
N ARG A 300 -90.89 -4.57 -23.49
CA ARG A 300 -91.34 -3.91 -24.73
C ARG A 300 -91.98 -4.88 -25.72
N LYS A 301 -91.53 -6.13 -25.78
CA LYS A 301 -92.14 -7.20 -26.56
C LYS A 301 -93.58 -7.43 -26.12
N ASN A 302 -93.82 -7.56 -24.82
CA ASN A 302 -95.17 -7.76 -24.28
C ASN A 302 -96.09 -6.55 -24.57
N GLU A 303 -95.56 -5.32 -24.47
CA GLU A 303 -96.30 -4.11 -24.84
C GLU A 303 -96.72 -4.09 -26.30
N LEU A 304 -95.82 -4.44 -27.22
CA LEU A 304 -96.12 -4.52 -28.66
C LEU A 304 -97.17 -5.61 -28.95
N GLU A 305 -97.05 -6.77 -28.30
CA GLU A 305 -98.03 -7.86 -28.46
C GLU A 305 -99.43 -7.43 -28.00
N ASN A 306 -99.53 -6.76 -26.85
CA ASN A 306 -100.79 -6.25 -26.32
C ASN A 306 -101.40 -5.16 -27.22
N LYS A 307 -100.57 -4.24 -27.75
CA LYS A 307 -101.01 -3.24 -28.73
C LYS A 307 -101.52 -3.90 -30.01
N LYS A 308 -100.82 -4.90 -30.54
CA LYS A 308 -101.25 -5.67 -31.71
C LYS A 308 -102.60 -6.34 -31.47
N LYS A 309 -102.80 -7.02 -30.33
CA LYS A 309 -104.09 -7.63 -29.96
C LYS A 309 -105.22 -6.61 -29.93
N THR A 310 -104.96 -5.42 -29.38
CA THR A 310 -105.93 -4.31 -29.33
C THR A 310 -106.29 -3.83 -30.73
N PHE A 311 -105.30 -3.59 -31.60
CA PHE A 311 -105.56 -3.16 -32.97
C PHE A 311 -106.27 -4.23 -33.80
N GLN A 312 -105.98 -5.52 -33.59
CA GLN A 312 -106.70 -6.61 -34.22
C GLN A 312 -108.17 -6.69 -33.79
N ALA A 313 -108.45 -6.46 -32.50
CA ALA A 313 -109.82 -6.39 -32.00
C ALA A 313 -110.58 -5.19 -32.62
N ASN A 314 -109.96 -4.01 -32.63
CA ASN A 314 -110.52 -2.81 -33.26
C ASN A 314 -110.75 -2.99 -34.75
N LEU A 315 -109.83 -3.65 -35.46
CA LEU A 315 -109.98 -3.94 -36.89
C LEU A 315 -111.19 -4.85 -37.13
N LYS A 316 -111.36 -5.90 -36.31
CA LYS A 316 -112.51 -6.80 -36.40
C LYS A 316 -113.82 -6.06 -36.15
N GLN A 317 -113.85 -5.16 -35.18
CA GLN A 317 -115.01 -4.30 -34.92
C GLN A 317 -115.31 -3.40 -36.13
N LYS A 318 -114.29 -2.74 -36.69
CA LYS A 318 -114.47 -1.87 -37.88
C LYS A 318 -114.94 -2.65 -39.10
N GLN A 319 -114.47 -3.88 -39.29
CA GLN A 319 -114.99 -4.77 -40.34
C GLN A 319 -116.46 -5.13 -40.14
N GLN A 320 -116.91 -5.31 -38.90
CA GLN A 320 -118.32 -5.51 -38.58
C GLN A 320 -119.15 -4.24 -38.83
N GLU A 321 -118.63 -3.06 -38.50
CA GLU A 321 -119.27 -1.76 -38.82
C GLU A 321 -119.43 -1.59 -40.33
N VAL A 322 -118.39 -1.86 -41.13
CA VAL A 322 -118.46 -1.85 -42.60
C VAL A 322 -119.56 -2.79 -43.11
N ALA A 323 -119.63 -4.01 -42.59
CA ALA A 323 -120.66 -4.98 -42.97
C ALA A 323 -122.08 -4.51 -42.58
N SER A 324 -122.24 -3.83 -41.44
CA SER A 324 -123.50 -3.22 -41.04
C SER A 324 -123.90 -2.09 -41.97
N PHE A 325 -122.96 -1.20 -42.32
CA PHE A 325 -123.23 -0.11 -43.26
C PHE A 325 -123.53 -0.63 -44.67
N ASP A 326 -122.95 -1.77 -45.09
CA ASP A 326 -123.35 -2.43 -46.34
C ASP A 326 -124.83 -2.83 -46.34
N GLU A 327 -125.34 -3.37 -45.23
CA GLU A 327 -126.76 -3.68 -45.08
C GLU A 327 -127.62 -2.39 -45.03
N ASP A 328 -127.15 -1.33 -44.38
CA ASP A 328 -127.87 -0.06 -44.35
C ASP A 328 -127.92 0.62 -45.72
N ILE A 329 -126.85 0.54 -46.52
CA ILE A 329 -126.84 1.01 -47.92
C ILE A 329 -127.86 0.23 -48.74
N LYS A 330 -127.90 -1.10 -48.61
CA LYS A 330 -128.91 -1.94 -49.30
C LYS A 330 -130.33 -1.53 -48.91
N ARG A 331 -130.58 -1.31 -47.61
CA ARG A 331 -131.89 -0.91 -47.09
C ARG A 331 -132.28 0.49 -47.57
N ALA A 332 -131.38 1.47 -47.44
CA ALA A 332 -131.60 2.84 -47.92
C ALA A 332 -131.78 2.91 -49.44
N GLN A 333 -131.10 2.03 -50.19
CA GLN A 333 -131.31 1.90 -51.63
C GLN A 333 -132.69 1.33 -51.97
N ALA A 334 -133.15 0.31 -51.24
CA ALA A 334 -134.51 -0.21 -51.39
C ALA A 334 -135.57 0.85 -51.04
N ASP A 335 -135.36 1.64 -49.97
CA ASP A 335 -136.25 2.74 -49.58
C ASP A 335 -136.29 3.84 -50.64
N TYR A 336 -135.14 4.18 -51.23
CA TYR A 336 -135.03 5.14 -52.32
C TYR A 336 -135.76 4.66 -53.58
N GLU A 337 -135.58 3.39 -53.97
CA GLU A 337 -136.29 2.78 -55.10
C GLU A 337 -137.82 2.72 -54.86
N ALA A 338 -138.24 2.42 -53.63
CA ALA A 338 -139.66 2.44 -53.25
C ALA A 338 -140.26 3.85 -53.29
N ALA A 339 -139.54 4.86 -52.78
CA ALA A 339 -139.97 6.27 -52.83
C ALA A 339 -140.08 6.79 -54.27
N LEU A 340 -139.13 6.41 -55.15
CA LEU A 340 -139.20 6.69 -56.59
C LEU A 340 -140.43 6.03 -57.24
N ALA A 341 -140.73 4.79 -56.89
CA ALA A 341 -141.89 4.07 -57.41
C ALA A 341 -143.22 4.68 -56.94
N GLU A 342 -143.27 5.20 -55.70
CA GLU A 342 -144.43 5.91 -55.13
C GLU A 342 -144.66 7.25 -55.86
N ASP A 343 -143.64 8.08 -56.01
CA ASP A 343 -143.73 9.37 -56.71
C ASP A 343 -144.16 9.20 -58.19
N LYS A 344 -143.71 8.12 -58.84
CA LYS A 344 -144.11 7.79 -60.22
C LYS A 344 -145.61 7.49 -60.36
N LYS A 345 -146.28 7.03 -59.30
CA LYS A 345 -147.73 6.77 -59.28
C LYS A 345 -148.53 8.04 -59.01
N GLN A 346 -148.04 8.89 -58.09
CA GLN A 346 -148.69 10.14 -57.73
C GLN A 346 -147.66 11.16 -57.22
N SER A 347 -147.19 12.05 -58.11
CA SER A 347 -146.15 13.02 -57.74
C SER A 347 -146.73 14.17 -56.93
N THR A 348 -146.23 14.32 -55.72
CA THR A 348 -146.61 15.35 -54.75
C THR A 348 -145.37 15.92 -54.07
N ALA A 349 -145.50 17.07 -53.41
CA ALA A 349 -144.39 17.63 -52.63
C ALA A 349 -143.89 16.68 -51.52
N GLU A 350 -144.79 15.85 -50.97
CA GLU A 350 -144.47 14.87 -49.94
C GLU A 350 -143.65 13.69 -50.50
N THR A 351 -144.05 13.13 -51.66
CA THR A 351 -143.31 12.03 -52.32
C THR A 351 -141.95 12.48 -52.84
N GLN A 352 -141.82 13.71 -53.34
CA GLN A 352 -140.52 14.30 -53.71
C GLN A 352 -139.60 14.52 -52.49
N ASN A 353 -140.15 14.91 -51.34
CA ASN A 353 -139.38 15.01 -50.10
C ASN A 353 -138.94 13.63 -49.58
N LYS A 354 -139.78 12.58 -49.73
CA LYS A 354 -139.38 11.20 -49.42
C LYS A 354 -138.18 10.74 -50.26
N ILE A 355 -138.17 11.04 -51.57
CA ILE A 355 -137.04 10.74 -52.46
C ILE A 355 -135.77 11.43 -51.98
N LYS A 356 -135.81 12.75 -51.72
CA LYS A 356 -134.63 13.51 -51.24
C LYS A 356 -134.09 12.98 -49.91
N ASN A 357 -134.99 12.62 -48.99
CA ASN A 357 -134.58 12.06 -47.69
C ASN A 357 -133.96 10.68 -47.85
N ALA A 358 -134.52 9.81 -48.70
CA ALA A 358 -133.97 8.48 -48.97
C ALA A 358 -132.60 8.57 -49.68
N GLU A 359 -132.44 9.49 -50.64
CA GLU A 359 -131.15 9.76 -51.30
C GLU A 359 -130.10 10.25 -50.30
N LYS A 360 -130.47 11.20 -49.42
CA LYS A 360 -129.58 11.71 -48.38
C LYS A 360 -129.17 10.61 -47.39
N ASN A 361 -130.10 9.74 -47.01
CA ASN A 361 -129.82 8.61 -46.12
C ASN A 361 -128.87 7.59 -46.77
N LYS A 362 -129.06 7.31 -48.07
CA LYS A 362 -128.14 6.47 -48.84
C LYS A 362 -126.74 7.05 -48.88
N GLN A 363 -126.60 8.34 -49.25
CA GLN A 363 -125.30 9.01 -49.28
C GLN A 363 -124.63 9.04 -47.90
N LEU A 364 -125.39 9.21 -46.82
CA LEU A 364 -124.87 9.15 -45.46
C LEU A 364 -124.31 7.75 -45.12
N ALA A 365 -125.04 6.69 -45.47
CA ALA A 365 -124.59 5.31 -45.26
C ALA A 365 -123.33 4.97 -46.08
N GLU A 366 -123.27 5.42 -47.34
CA GLU A 366 -122.07 5.29 -48.20
C GLU A 366 -120.85 6.04 -47.62
N ASN A 367 -121.05 7.25 -47.12
CA ASN A 367 -119.97 8.04 -46.48
C ASN A 367 -119.49 7.41 -45.18
N ASN A 368 -120.40 6.89 -44.35
CA ASN A 368 -120.07 6.18 -43.12
C ASN A 368 -119.27 4.90 -43.41
N LYS A 369 -119.71 4.12 -44.41
CA LYS A 369 -118.97 2.95 -44.90
C LYS A 369 -117.55 3.32 -45.32
N LYS A 370 -117.40 4.33 -46.20
CA LYS A 370 -116.10 4.76 -46.70
C LYS A 370 -115.16 5.21 -45.58
N THR A 371 -115.69 5.87 -44.56
CA THR A 371 -114.94 6.25 -43.35
C THR A 371 -114.47 5.02 -42.58
N ALA A 372 -115.38 4.07 -42.31
CA ALA A 372 -115.04 2.83 -41.60
C ALA A 372 -114.04 1.95 -42.37
N GLU A 373 -114.13 1.88 -43.71
CA GLU A 373 -113.14 1.22 -44.57
C GLU A 373 -111.77 1.90 -44.50
N GLY A 374 -111.73 3.23 -44.50
CA GLY A 374 -110.50 4.00 -44.32
C GLY A 374 -109.82 3.72 -42.97
N GLU A 375 -110.60 3.72 -41.89
CA GLU A 375 -110.12 3.38 -40.54
C GLU A 375 -109.64 1.92 -40.45
N ALA A 376 -110.36 0.98 -41.07
CA ALA A 376 -109.95 -0.43 -41.14
C ALA A 376 -108.62 -0.60 -41.91
N ASN A 377 -108.44 0.10 -43.03
CA ASN A 377 -107.18 0.07 -43.78
C ASN A 377 -106.01 0.66 -42.97
N ASN A 378 -106.24 1.74 -42.23
CA ASN A 378 -105.23 2.31 -41.33
C ASN A 378 -104.84 1.33 -40.22
N LEU A 379 -105.83 0.69 -39.57
CA LEU A 379 -105.57 -0.33 -38.55
C LEU A 379 -104.78 -1.52 -39.12
N LYS A 380 -105.07 -1.94 -40.35
CA LYS A 380 -104.33 -3.01 -41.03
C LYS A 380 -102.86 -2.63 -41.25
N ALA A 381 -102.58 -1.40 -41.69
CA ALA A 381 -101.21 -0.91 -41.86
C ALA A 381 -100.45 -0.80 -40.52
N GLU A 382 -101.11 -0.34 -39.46
CA GLU A 382 -100.57 -0.28 -38.10
C GLU A 382 -100.24 -1.69 -37.57
N ILE A 383 -101.11 -2.68 -37.80
CA ILE A 383 -100.84 -4.07 -37.42
C ILE A 383 -99.59 -4.60 -38.14
N THR A 384 -99.46 -4.38 -39.45
CA THR A 384 -98.27 -4.81 -40.21
C THR A 384 -97.00 -4.14 -39.66
N THR A 385 -97.06 -2.83 -39.37
CA THR A 385 -95.94 -2.10 -38.76
C THR A 385 -95.56 -2.65 -37.39
N LEU A 386 -96.55 -3.01 -36.56
CA LEU A 386 -96.32 -3.65 -35.27
C LEU A 386 -95.70 -5.05 -35.41
N GLU A 387 -96.10 -5.83 -36.43
CA GLU A 387 -95.54 -7.16 -36.71
C GLU A 387 -94.07 -7.11 -37.09
N GLU A 388 -93.68 -6.13 -37.90
CA GLU A 388 -92.28 -5.90 -38.27
C GLU A 388 -91.44 -5.49 -37.05
N LYS A 389 -91.93 -4.52 -36.26
CA LYS A 389 -91.27 -4.09 -35.02
C LYS A 389 -91.14 -5.24 -34.01
N TYR A 390 -92.18 -6.05 -33.87
CA TYR A 390 -92.18 -7.21 -32.97
C TYR A 390 -91.17 -8.27 -33.42
N SER A 391 -91.11 -8.56 -34.72
CA SER A 391 -90.16 -9.52 -35.30
C SER A 391 -88.71 -9.04 -35.12
N SER A 392 -88.43 -7.76 -35.39
CA SER A 392 -87.11 -7.16 -35.17
C SER A 392 -86.69 -7.23 -33.70
N LEU A 393 -87.61 -6.93 -32.78
CA LEU A 393 -87.33 -6.96 -31.34
C LEU A 393 -87.02 -8.39 -30.86
N ILE A 394 -87.72 -9.41 -31.38
CA ILE A 394 -87.39 -10.82 -31.06
C ILE A 394 -85.98 -11.17 -31.52
N GLN A 395 -85.58 -10.76 -32.72
CA GLN A 395 -84.23 -11.03 -33.22
C GLN A 395 -83.16 -10.37 -32.35
N GLU A 396 -83.41 -9.13 -31.90
CA GLU A 396 -82.52 -8.44 -30.98
C GLU A 396 -82.41 -9.16 -29.63
N ILE A 397 -83.55 -9.60 -29.06
CA ILE A 397 -83.58 -10.37 -27.80
C ILE A 397 -82.76 -11.65 -27.90
N LEU A 398 -82.94 -12.39 -28.99
CA LEU A 398 -82.20 -13.63 -29.24
C LEU A 398 -80.71 -13.38 -29.40
N LYS A 399 -80.33 -12.35 -30.17
CA LYS A 399 -78.92 -11.96 -30.35
C LYS A 399 -78.26 -11.63 -29.02
N LYS A 400 -78.90 -10.80 -28.18
CA LYS A 400 -78.38 -10.43 -26.85
C LYS A 400 -78.32 -11.62 -25.91
N ALA A 401 -79.29 -12.54 -25.96
CA ALA A 401 -79.27 -13.76 -25.15
C ALA A 401 -78.08 -14.67 -25.51
N VAL A 402 -77.80 -14.84 -26.81
CA VAL A 402 -76.63 -15.60 -27.29
C VAL A 402 -75.34 -14.93 -26.83
N GLU A 403 -75.23 -13.61 -26.97
CA GLU A 403 -74.04 -12.85 -26.52
C GLU A 403 -73.84 -12.96 -25.00
N SER A 404 -74.92 -12.83 -24.21
CA SER A 404 -74.90 -13.00 -22.76
C SER A 404 -74.39 -14.39 -22.37
N ARG A 405 -74.88 -15.44 -23.03
CA ARG A 405 -74.45 -16.81 -22.73
C ARG A 405 -72.97 -17.04 -23.08
N SER A 406 -72.49 -16.44 -24.17
CA SER A 406 -71.06 -16.48 -24.51
C SER A 406 -70.21 -15.76 -23.46
N LEU A 407 -70.66 -14.61 -22.94
CA LEU A 407 -69.97 -13.89 -21.89
C LEU A 407 -69.96 -14.65 -20.57
N GLU A 408 -71.03 -15.36 -20.23
CA GLU A 408 -71.10 -16.20 -19.02
C GLU A 408 -70.01 -17.28 -19.02
N VAL A 409 -69.82 -17.95 -20.17
CA VAL A 409 -68.73 -18.93 -20.36
C VAL A 409 -67.35 -18.28 -20.25
N ASP A 410 -67.15 -17.14 -20.92
CA ASP A 410 -65.89 -16.38 -20.84
C ASP A 410 -65.56 -15.97 -19.38
N ILE A 411 -66.57 -15.55 -18.62
CA ILE A 411 -66.44 -15.14 -17.21
C ILE A 411 -66.03 -16.33 -16.35
N GLU A 412 -66.67 -17.48 -16.51
CA GLU A 412 -66.31 -18.70 -15.76
C GLU A 412 -64.88 -19.16 -16.05
N GLU A 413 -64.45 -19.12 -17.31
CA GLU A 413 -63.09 -19.47 -17.70
C GLU A 413 -62.07 -18.49 -17.12
N LEU A 414 -62.34 -17.19 -17.22
CA LEU A 414 -61.49 -16.14 -16.65
C LEU A 414 -61.40 -16.24 -15.13
N ASP A 415 -62.50 -16.55 -14.42
CA ASP A 415 -62.49 -16.76 -12.97
C ASP A 415 -61.59 -17.93 -12.56
N LYS A 416 -61.71 -19.08 -13.24
CA LYS A 416 -60.85 -20.25 -12.99
C LYS A 416 -59.38 -19.93 -13.24
N LYS A 417 -59.09 -19.24 -14.36
CA LYS A 417 -57.74 -18.80 -14.70
C LYS A 417 -57.19 -17.80 -13.67
N LEU A 418 -57.98 -16.81 -13.28
CA LEU A 418 -57.60 -15.81 -12.29
C LEU A 418 -57.26 -16.46 -10.94
N LYS A 419 -58.06 -17.41 -10.47
CA LYS A 419 -57.79 -18.14 -9.22
C LYS A 419 -56.46 -18.88 -9.27
N THR A 420 -56.18 -19.54 -10.40
CA THR A 420 -54.95 -20.31 -10.62
C THR A 420 -53.72 -19.40 -10.67
N GLU A 421 -53.79 -18.33 -11.45
CA GLU A 421 -52.70 -17.35 -11.58
C GLU A 421 -52.46 -16.57 -10.29
N THR A 422 -53.51 -16.25 -9.52
CA THR A 422 -53.38 -15.61 -8.21
C THR A 422 -52.59 -16.50 -7.25
N THR A 423 -52.94 -17.79 -7.18
CA THR A 423 -52.24 -18.76 -6.33
C THR A 423 -50.78 -18.92 -6.77
N ALA A 424 -50.54 -18.96 -8.08
CA ALA A 424 -49.19 -19.04 -8.64
C ALA A 424 -48.37 -17.76 -8.37
N ALA A 425 -48.99 -16.58 -8.42
CA ALA A 425 -48.35 -15.31 -8.08
C ALA A 425 -47.98 -15.26 -6.59
N GLU A 426 -48.91 -15.61 -5.69
CA GLU A 426 -48.66 -15.69 -4.24
C GLU A 426 -47.49 -16.61 -3.90
N ASN A 427 -47.42 -17.79 -4.53
CA ASN A 427 -46.31 -18.72 -4.34
C ASN A 427 -44.97 -18.15 -4.84
N ARG A 428 -44.97 -17.34 -5.91
CA ARG A 428 -43.76 -16.64 -6.38
C ARG A 428 -43.31 -15.56 -5.41
N PHE A 429 -44.24 -14.80 -4.83
CA PHE A 429 -43.89 -13.84 -3.78
C PHE A 429 -43.30 -14.51 -2.55
N LYS A 430 -43.90 -15.61 -2.07
CA LYS A 430 -43.33 -16.39 -0.96
C LYS A 430 -41.89 -16.84 -1.22
N LYS A 431 -41.62 -17.34 -2.44
CA LYS A 431 -40.25 -17.71 -2.84
C LYS A 431 -39.30 -16.51 -2.89
N ALA A 432 -39.78 -15.35 -3.35
CA ALA A 432 -38.99 -14.12 -3.33
C ALA A 432 -38.68 -13.68 -1.89
N ASP A 433 -39.64 -13.77 -0.97
CA ASP A 433 -39.45 -13.45 0.45
C ASP A 433 -38.45 -14.42 1.12
N GLU A 434 -38.55 -15.72 0.84
CA GLU A 434 -37.59 -16.73 1.29
C GLU A 434 -36.17 -16.44 0.76
N ALA A 435 -36.05 -16.07 -0.52
CA ALA A 435 -34.77 -15.69 -1.12
C ALA A 435 -34.21 -14.38 -0.54
N GLU A 436 -35.06 -13.42 -0.16
CA GLU A 436 -34.64 -12.20 0.54
C GLU A 436 -34.00 -12.53 1.90
N ASN A 437 -34.62 -13.44 2.65
CA ASN A 437 -34.10 -13.88 3.94
C ASN A 437 -32.75 -14.59 3.78
N ALA A 438 -32.63 -15.49 2.80
CA ALA A 438 -31.37 -16.15 2.46
C ALA A 438 -30.28 -15.14 2.04
N GLN A 439 -30.64 -14.10 1.27
CA GLN A 439 -29.73 -13.02 0.92
C GLN A 439 -29.26 -12.24 2.15
N LYS A 440 -30.16 -11.90 3.08
CA LYS A 440 -29.83 -11.19 4.33
C LYS A 440 -28.89 -12.01 5.21
N GLU A 441 -29.10 -13.33 5.30
CA GLU A 441 -28.21 -14.23 6.02
C GLU A 441 -26.83 -14.33 5.36
N ALA A 442 -26.79 -14.48 4.03
CA ALA A 442 -25.56 -14.47 3.26
C ALA A 442 -24.78 -13.15 3.44
N LYS A 443 -25.49 -12.02 3.54
CA LYS A 443 -24.88 -10.71 3.77
C LYS A 443 -24.20 -10.64 5.14
N ARG A 444 -24.90 -11.06 6.20
CA ARG A 444 -24.31 -11.11 7.55
C ARG A 444 -23.06 -12.00 7.58
N ALA A 445 -23.13 -13.18 6.95
CA ALA A 445 -22.00 -14.09 6.88
C ALA A 445 -20.80 -13.51 6.10
N ALA A 446 -21.04 -12.73 5.04
CA ALA A 446 -20.00 -12.02 4.32
C ALA A 446 -19.39 -10.89 5.17
N ASP A 447 -20.22 -10.07 5.82
CA ASP A 447 -19.76 -8.98 6.69
C ASP A 447 -18.91 -9.51 7.86
N ASP A 448 -19.30 -10.63 8.47
CA ASP A 448 -18.52 -11.28 9.53
C ASP A 448 -17.19 -11.85 9.01
N ALA A 449 -17.18 -12.44 7.81
CA ALA A 449 -15.94 -12.92 7.19
C ALA A 449 -14.97 -11.78 6.81
N ILE A 450 -15.49 -10.63 6.37
CA ILE A 450 -14.69 -9.42 6.14
C ILE A 450 -14.04 -8.96 7.43
N ARG A 451 -14.79 -8.89 8.53
CA ARG A 451 -14.28 -8.49 9.84
C ARG A 451 -13.21 -9.45 10.36
N ASP A 452 -13.43 -10.76 10.21
CA ASP A 452 -12.44 -11.78 10.59
C ASP A 452 -11.14 -11.64 9.80
N TYR A 453 -11.24 -11.42 8.49
CA TYR A 453 -10.08 -11.13 7.63
C TYR A 453 -9.32 -9.89 8.10
N GLU A 454 -10.00 -8.78 8.37
CA GLU A 454 -9.37 -7.53 8.81
C GLU A 454 -8.65 -7.69 10.15
N ASN A 455 -9.26 -8.38 11.11
CA ASN A 455 -8.65 -8.67 12.41
C ASN A 455 -7.39 -9.54 12.27
N LYS A 456 -7.46 -10.61 11.48
CA LYS A 456 -6.31 -11.50 11.23
C LYS A 456 -5.20 -10.78 10.46
N LYS A 457 -5.57 -9.88 9.55
CA LYS A 457 -4.60 -9.06 8.81
C LYS A 457 -3.84 -8.14 9.76
N HIS A 458 -4.54 -7.45 10.65
CA HIS A 458 -3.91 -6.60 11.66
C HIS A 458 -2.93 -7.39 12.54
N ALA A 459 -3.34 -8.56 13.04
CA ALA A 459 -2.47 -9.41 13.85
C ALA A 459 -1.21 -9.88 13.08
N ALA A 460 -1.37 -10.26 11.80
CA ALA A 460 -0.24 -10.65 10.96
C ALA A 460 0.72 -9.47 10.72
N ASP A 461 0.19 -8.28 10.44
CA ASP A 461 0.98 -7.06 10.21
C ASP A 461 1.76 -6.65 11.48
N GLU A 462 1.16 -6.77 12.67
CA GLU A 462 1.82 -6.52 13.96
C GLU A 462 2.97 -7.49 14.23
N LEU A 463 2.73 -8.79 14.04
CA LEU A 463 3.76 -9.82 14.21
C LEU A 463 4.89 -9.64 13.19
N GLU A 464 4.59 -9.26 11.95
CA GLU A 464 5.60 -8.97 10.92
C GLU A 464 6.45 -7.76 11.30
N ALA A 465 5.85 -6.71 11.87
CA ALA A 465 6.59 -5.56 12.37
C ALA A 465 7.53 -5.93 13.53
N VAL A 466 7.09 -6.79 14.46
CA VAL A 466 7.94 -7.29 15.56
C VAL A 466 9.07 -8.16 15.02
N ALA A 467 8.78 -9.09 14.11
CA ALA A 467 9.79 -9.96 13.48
C ALA A 467 10.88 -9.14 12.77
N ASN A 468 10.48 -8.13 11.98
CA ASN A 468 11.42 -7.25 11.29
C ASN A 468 12.28 -6.42 12.25
N LYS A 469 11.70 -5.93 13.36
CA LYS A 469 12.47 -5.22 14.42
C LYS A 469 13.50 -6.13 15.07
N LEU A 470 13.12 -7.37 15.38
CA LEU A 470 14.03 -8.35 15.99
C LEU A 470 15.17 -8.73 15.03
N GLU A 471 14.86 -9.00 13.76
CA GLU A 471 15.88 -9.33 12.75
C GLU A 471 16.88 -8.18 12.60
N LYS A 472 16.37 -6.93 12.49
CA LYS A 472 17.23 -5.75 12.42
C LYS A 472 18.10 -5.59 13.67
N ALA A 473 17.54 -5.74 14.87
CA ALA A 473 18.30 -5.63 16.11
C ALA A 473 19.44 -6.68 16.18
N LYS A 474 19.17 -7.92 15.73
CA LYS A 474 20.19 -8.98 15.64
C LYS A 474 21.29 -8.66 14.62
N GLN A 475 20.94 -8.09 13.46
CA GLN A 475 21.92 -7.66 12.46
C GLN A 475 22.78 -6.51 12.98
N ASP A 476 22.16 -5.51 13.61
CA ASP A 476 22.84 -4.36 14.20
C ASP A 476 23.78 -4.78 15.35
N GLU A 477 23.36 -5.72 16.20
CA GLU A 477 24.20 -6.26 17.28
C GLU A 477 25.45 -6.96 16.72
N LYS A 478 25.27 -7.77 15.67
CA LYS A 478 26.38 -8.43 14.98
C LYS A 478 27.34 -7.42 14.36
N GLY A 479 26.82 -6.37 13.72
CA GLY A 479 27.63 -5.29 13.16
C GLY A 479 28.44 -4.55 14.22
N VAL A 480 27.80 -4.18 15.33
CA VAL A 480 28.46 -3.53 16.48
C VAL A 480 29.52 -4.45 17.11
N ALA A 481 29.27 -5.75 17.22
CA ALA A 481 30.24 -6.70 17.72
C ALA A 481 31.50 -6.79 16.83
N GLN A 482 31.33 -6.75 15.50
CA GLN A 482 32.44 -6.71 14.55
C GLN A 482 33.21 -5.39 14.63
N GLU A 483 32.53 -4.24 14.67
CA GLU A 483 33.15 -2.93 14.84
C GLU A 483 33.93 -2.86 16.16
N LYS A 484 33.36 -3.40 17.25
CA LYS A 484 34.04 -3.47 18.55
C LYS A 484 35.35 -4.24 18.45
N GLN A 485 35.36 -5.40 17.81
CA GLN A 485 36.57 -6.22 17.63
C GLN A 485 37.66 -5.48 16.81
N GLN A 486 37.25 -4.71 15.80
CA GLN A 486 38.19 -3.86 15.04
C GLN A 486 38.78 -2.76 15.91
N PHE A 487 37.96 -2.07 16.72
CA PHE A 487 38.43 -1.04 17.63
C PHE A 487 39.28 -1.58 18.78
N GLU A 488 39.05 -2.81 19.25
CA GLU A 488 39.93 -3.51 20.19
C GLU A 488 41.34 -3.72 19.59
N THR A 489 41.40 -4.10 18.31
CA THR A 489 42.67 -4.27 17.58
C THR A 489 43.38 -2.92 17.40
N LEU A 490 42.65 -1.88 16.99
CA LEU A 490 43.20 -0.52 16.85
C LEU A 490 43.67 0.05 18.18
N LEU A 491 42.98 -0.23 19.29
CA LEU A 491 43.41 0.16 20.63
C LEU A 491 44.73 -0.52 20.99
N ALA A 492 44.89 -1.81 20.72
CA ALA A 492 46.14 -2.53 20.95
C ALA A 492 47.30 -1.96 20.12
N GLU A 493 47.07 -1.65 18.84
CA GLU A 493 48.05 -1.00 17.96
C GLU A 493 48.43 0.41 18.45
N ALA A 494 47.44 1.21 18.84
CA ALA A 494 47.67 2.54 19.41
C ALA A 494 48.46 2.46 20.72
N GLN A 495 48.16 1.48 21.58
CA GLN A 495 48.89 1.23 22.82
C GLN A 495 50.34 0.83 22.56
N ASN A 496 50.59 -0.03 21.58
CA ASN A 496 51.95 -0.40 21.15
C ASN A 496 52.72 0.80 20.61
N THR A 497 52.06 1.65 19.81
CA THR A 497 52.64 2.88 19.28
C THR A 497 53.00 3.85 20.41
N LEU A 498 52.13 4.02 21.39
CA LEU A 498 52.38 4.83 22.58
C LEU A 498 53.56 4.31 23.40
N ASN A 499 53.64 2.98 23.61
CA ASN A 499 54.75 2.36 24.33
C ASN A 499 56.08 2.58 23.61
N LEU A 500 56.11 2.45 22.28
CA LEU A 500 57.29 2.70 21.46
C LEU A 500 57.70 4.17 21.52
N ALA A 501 56.76 5.10 21.32
CA ALA A 501 57.02 6.54 21.39
C ALA A 501 57.54 6.96 22.77
N THR A 502 56.98 6.39 23.84
CA THR A 502 57.42 6.64 25.23
C THR A 502 58.83 6.10 25.47
N SER A 503 59.13 4.89 24.98
CA SER A 503 60.46 4.30 25.07
C SER A 503 61.51 5.14 24.32
N ASN A 504 61.20 5.56 23.09
CA ASN A 504 62.07 6.43 22.27
C ASN A 504 62.33 7.76 22.97
N LYS A 505 61.30 8.39 23.54
CA LYS A 505 61.43 9.62 24.32
C LYS A 505 62.33 9.42 25.54
N LEU A 506 62.11 8.38 26.34
CA LEU A 506 62.93 8.08 27.53
C LEU A 506 64.39 7.82 27.16
N GLN A 507 64.63 7.10 26.07
CA GLN A 507 65.98 6.87 25.56
C GLN A 507 66.64 8.17 25.09
N ALA A 508 65.91 9.04 24.39
CA ALA A 508 66.39 10.34 23.97
C ALA A 508 66.69 11.26 25.18
N GLU A 509 65.83 11.26 26.20
CA GLU A 509 66.04 12.02 27.45
C GLU A 509 67.27 11.53 28.21
N LYS A 510 67.48 10.21 28.28
CA LYS A 510 68.68 9.62 28.89
C LYS A 510 69.95 10.03 28.14
N ASN A 511 69.91 9.97 26.81
CA ASN A 511 71.02 10.40 25.95
C ASN A 511 71.29 11.90 26.10
N ALA A 512 70.25 12.74 26.17
CA ALA A 512 70.38 14.18 26.38
C ALA A 512 70.93 14.49 27.79
N LYS A 513 70.51 13.76 28.83
CA LYS A 513 71.01 13.92 30.20
C LYS A 513 72.48 13.54 30.33
N LEU A 514 72.90 12.44 29.71
CA LEU A 514 74.30 12.04 29.63
C LEU A 514 75.15 13.12 28.93
N LYS A 515 74.62 13.72 27.85
CA LYS A 515 75.26 14.84 27.15
C LYS A 515 75.30 16.15 27.95
N ARG A 516 74.34 16.38 28.86
CA ARG A 516 74.30 17.56 29.74
C ARG A 516 75.26 17.49 30.91
N GLN A 517 75.70 16.28 31.29
CA GLN A 517 76.71 16.06 32.33
C GLN A 517 78.13 15.98 31.75
N SER A 518 78.26 16.05 30.42
CA SER A 518 79.51 15.96 29.64
C SER A 518 79.90 17.27 28.95
N ALA A 519 79.22 18.38 29.25
CA ALA A 519 79.53 19.73 28.80
C ALA A 519 79.63 20.61 30.04
#